data_AF-A0A6J7AL56-F1
#
_entry.id   AF-A0A6J7AL56-F1
#
_cell.length_a   1.000
_cell.length_b   1.000
_cell.length_c   1.000
_cell.angle_alpha   90.00
_cell.angle_beta   90.00
_cell.angle_gamma   90.00
#
_symmetry.space_group_name_H-M   'P 1'
#
loop_
_entity.id
_entity.type
_entity.pdbx_description
1 polymer ?
#
loop_
_entity_poly.entity_id
_entity_poly.type
_entity_poly.pdbx_seq_one_letter_code
_entity_poly.pdbx_strand_id
1 'polypeptide(L)'
;MHGACVGSGIELAAFASRVVAAPDAFFALPEGAMGLIPGAGGTVSIARRINKQRTAWLALSNQSIDAETALAWGLIDAIDNFR
;
A
#
# COMPACT_ATOMS: atom_id res chain seq x y z
N MET A 1 0.60 8.68 -6.58
CA MET A 1 1.01 8.47 -5.17
C MET A 1 2.46 8.88 -5.07
N HIS A 2 2.81 9.77 -4.13
CA HIS A 2 4.14 10.39 -4.07
C HIS A 2 4.68 10.27 -2.64
N GLY A 3 5.98 9.98 -2.49
CA GLY A 3 6.62 9.84 -1.18
C GLY A 3 5.92 8.84 -0.25
N ALA A 4 5.78 9.22 1.02
CA ALA A 4 5.22 8.36 2.06
C ALA A 4 3.73 8.07 1.87
N CYS A 5 3.38 6.84 1.50
CA CYS A 5 2.02 6.38 1.27
C CYS A 5 1.62 5.37 2.36
N VAL A 6 1.37 5.88 3.57
CA VAL A 6 1.29 5.09 4.81
C VAL A 6 -0.12 5.10 5.38
N GLY A 7 -0.58 3.95 5.89
CA GLY A 7 -1.90 3.76 6.48
C GLY A 7 -3.02 4.20 5.54
N SER A 8 -3.90 5.09 6.01
CA SER A 8 -5.05 5.57 5.23
C SER A 8 -4.70 6.11 3.83
N GLY A 9 -3.48 6.62 3.65
CA GLY A 9 -2.99 7.07 2.34
C GLY A 9 -2.96 5.97 1.28
N ILE A 10 -2.54 4.75 1.62
CA ILE A 10 -2.58 3.60 0.71
C ILE A 10 -3.91 2.85 0.78
N GLU A 11 -4.55 2.79 1.96
CA GLU A 11 -5.84 2.11 2.11
C GLU A 11 -6.92 2.73 1.20
N LEU A 12 -7.00 4.07 1.16
CA LEU A 12 -7.95 4.79 0.33
C LEU A 12 -7.58 4.69 -1.16
N ALA A 13 -6.30 4.90 -1.49
CA ALA A 13 -5.83 4.83 -2.87
C ALA A 13 -6.07 3.45 -3.50
N ALA A 14 -5.95 2.37 -2.72
CA ALA A 14 -6.17 1.01 -3.19
C ALA A 14 -7.60 0.73 -3.68
N PHE A 15 -8.60 1.58 -3.33
CA PHE A 15 -9.95 1.51 -3.91
C PHE A 15 -10.05 2.06 -5.34
N ALA A 16 -9.09 2.87 -5.77
CA ALA A 16 -9.09 3.41 -7.13
C ALA A 16 -9.02 2.29 -8.16
N SER A 17 -9.61 2.50 -9.33
CA SER A 17 -9.49 1.57 -10.47
C SER A 17 -8.04 1.46 -10.95
N ARG A 18 -7.29 2.56 -10.88
CA ARG A 18 -5.88 2.65 -11.24
C ARG A 18 -5.11 3.45 -10.19
N VAL A 19 -3.98 2.91 -9.76
CA VAL A 19 -3.04 3.53 -8.81
C VAL A 19 -1.69 3.65 -9.48
N VAL A 20 -1.19 4.89 -9.60
CA VAL A 20 0.14 5.18 -10.14
C VAL A 20 0.99 5.77 -9.03
N ALA A 21 2.24 5.36 -8.90
CA ALA A 21 3.16 5.87 -7.89
C ALA A 21 4.41 6.51 -8.50
N ALA A 22 5.01 7.45 -7.78
CA ALA A 22 6.33 7.97 -8.11
C ALA A 22 7.41 6.96 -7.71
N PRO A 23 8.61 6.96 -8.35
CA PRO A 23 9.66 6.01 -8.03
C PRO A 23 10.15 6.09 -6.57
N ASP A 24 10.02 7.28 -5.95
CA ASP A 24 10.39 7.54 -4.56
C ASP A 24 9.29 7.21 -3.54
N ALA A 25 8.14 6.69 -4.00
CA ALA A 25 7.04 6.32 -3.14
C ALA A 25 7.33 5.02 -2.37
N PHE A 26 6.87 4.97 -1.12
CA PHE A 26 6.91 3.76 -0.30
C PHE A 26 5.59 3.56 0.45
N PHE A 27 5.28 2.31 0.77
CA PHE A 27 3.98 1.90 1.30
C PHE A 27 4.14 1.10 2.58
N ALA A 28 3.35 1.43 3.61
CA ALA A 28 3.37 0.72 4.88
C ALA A 28 2.00 0.78 5.57
N LEU A 29 1.75 -0.21 6.44
CA LEU A 29 0.59 -0.30 7.31
C LEU A 29 1.08 -0.36 8.78
N PRO A 30 1.28 0.80 9.45
CA PRO A 30 1.91 0.87 10.76
C PRO A 30 0.91 0.64 11.91
N GLU A 31 -0.36 0.37 11.62
CA GLU A 31 -1.44 0.28 12.60
C GLU A 31 -1.15 -0.78 13.68
N GLY A 32 -0.48 -1.88 13.30
CA GLY A 32 -0.11 -2.95 14.22
C GLY A 32 0.79 -2.47 15.36
N ALA A 33 1.70 -1.52 15.11
CA ALA A 33 2.55 -0.94 16.15
C ALA A 33 1.78 -0.12 17.20
N MET A 34 0.56 0.31 16.87
CA MET A 34 -0.33 1.07 17.78
C MET A 34 -1.38 0.17 18.44
N GLY A 35 -1.31 -1.16 18.25
CA GLY A 35 -2.35 -2.09 18.70
C GLY A 35 -3.64 -1.98 17.90
N LEU A 36 -3.57 -1.44 16.68
CA LEU A 36 -4.69 -1.24 15.78
C LEU A 36 -4.57 -2.16 14.56
N ILE A 37 -5.62 -2.17 13.74
CA ILE A 37 -5.65 -2.79 12.41
C ILE A 37 -5.92 -1.71 11.36
N PRO A 38 -5.61 -1.96 10.07
CA PRO A 38 -5.98 -1.05 8.98
C PRO A 38 -7.48 -0.72 9.02
N GLY A 39 -7.80 0.56 9.23
CA GLY A 39 -9.14 1.03 9.60
C GLY A 39 -9.86 1.82 8.51
N ALA A 40 -9.14 2.28 7.47
CA ALA A 40 -9.72 3.03 6.36
C ALA A 40 -10.15 2.12 5.18
N GLY A 41 -10.27 0.82 5.44
CA GLY A 41 -10.69 -0.19 4.46
C GLY A 41 -9.55 -1.01 3.87
N GLY A 42 -8.32 -0.90 4.37
CA GLY A 42 -7.13 -1.62 3.90
C GLY A 42 -7.26 -3.14 3.92
N THR A 43 -7.95 -3.69 4.92
CA THR A 43 -8.24 -5.13 5.00
C THR A 43 -9.13 -5.62 3.84
N VAL A 44 -9.78 -4.69 3.12
CA VAL A 44 -10.64 -4.94 1.97
C VAL A 44 -9.97 -4.53 0.67
N SER A 45 -9.50 -3.28 0.56
CA SER A 45 -8.94 -2.72 -0.67
C SER A 45 -7.59 -3.33 -1.03
N ILE A 46 -6.65 -3.35 -0.08
CA ILE A 46 -5.29 -3.88 -0.28
C ILE A 46 -5.35 -5.40 -0.48
N ALA A 47 -6.18 -6.10 0.29
CA ALA A 47 -6.39 -7.54 0.13
C ALA A 47 -6.92 -7.94 -1.26
N ARG A 48 -7.71 -7.09 -1.92
CA ARG A 48 -8.15 -7.32 -3.31
C ARG A 48 -7.04 -7.09 -4.34
N ARG A 49 -6.12 -6.16 -4.07
CA ARG A 49 -5.00 -5.85 -4.97
C ARG A 49 -3.86 -6.87 -4.86
N ILE A 50 -3.38 -7.13 -3.65
CA ILE A 50 -2.17 -7.94 -3.42
C ILE A 50 -2.43 -9.28 -2.75
N ASN A 51 -3.69 -9.73 -2.65
CA ASN A 51 -4.13 -10.90 -1.90
C ASN A 51 -3.94 -10.81 -0.38
N LYS A 52 -4.62 -11.72 0.34
CA LYS A 52 -4.63 -11.74 1.81
C LYS A 52 -3.27 -12.00 2.45
N GLN A 53 -2.39 -12.77 1.82
CA GLN A 53 -1.11 -13.15 2.42
C GLN A 53 -0.13 -11.97 2.42
N ARG A 54 -0.01 -11.25 1.30
CA ARG A 54 0.83 -10.05 1.26
C ARG A 54 0.26 -8.91 2.09
N THR A 55 -1.07 -8.77 2.12
CA THR A 55 -1.74 -7.79 2.99
C THR A 55 -1.47 -8.08 4.46
N ALA A 56 -1.58 -9.34 4.89
CA ALA A 56 -1.25 -9.74 6.25
C ALA A 56 0.23 -9.51 6.56
N TRP A 57 1.14 -9.85 5.64
CA TRP A 57 2.56 -9.57 5.83
C TRP A 57 2.82 -8.08 6.02
N LEU A 58 2.24 -7.21 5.17
CA LEU A 58 2.45 -5.77 5.26
C LEU A 58 1.90 -5.19 6.58
N ALA A 59 0.71 -5.64 7.01
CA ALA A 59 0.08 -5.17 8.25
C ALA A 59 0.72 -5.72 9.53
N LEU A 60 1.26 -6.94 9.50
CA LEU A 60 1.82 -7.60 10.69
C LEU A 60 3.33 -7.36 10.87
N SER A 61 4.05 -7.14 9.78
CA SER A 61 5.51 -6.95 9.83
C SER A 61 5.93 -5.53 10.23
N ASN A 62 5.01 -4.56 10.13
CA ASN A 62 5.29 -3.12 10.22
C ASN A 62 6.45 -2.67 9.29
N GLN A 63 6.73 -3.43 8.23
CA GLN A 63 7.72 -3.09 7.23
C GLN A 63 7.10 -2.19 6.14
N SER A 64 7.95 -1.41 5.48
CA SER A 64 7.59 -0.71 4.25
C SER A 64 8.04 -1.47 3.02
N ILE A 65 7.30 -1.33 1.92
CA ILE A 65 7.72 -1.75 0.59
C ILE A 65 7.92 -0.52 -0.31
N ASP A 66 8.88 -0.58 -1.22
CA ASP A 66 9.14 0.45 -2.22
C ASP A 66 8.18 0.35 -3.42
N ALA A 67 8.26 1.33 -4.32
CA ALA A 67 7.44 1.38 -5.53
C ALA A 67 7.63 0.15 -6.43
N GLU A 68 8.85 -0.36 -6.56
CA GLU A 68 9.13 -1.55 -7.39
C GLU A 68 8.48 -2.80 -6.82
N THR A 69 8.60 -3.03 -5.52
CA THR A 69 7.94 -4.15 -4.83
C THR A 69 6.44 -4.01 -4.89
N ALA A 70 5.91 -2.80 -4.67
CA ALA A 70 4.47 -2.53 -4.76
C ALA A 70 3.93 -2.83 -6.18
N LEU A 71 4.67 -2.48 -7.23
CA LEU A 71 4.32 -2.80 -8.61
C LEU A 71 4.37 -4.32 -8.86
N ALA A 72 5.47 -4.98 -8.45
CA ALA A 72 5.61 -6.43 -8.57
C ALA A 72 4.52 -7.20 -7.81
N TRP A 73 3.99 -6.61 -6.74
CA TRP A 73 2.91 -7.21 -5.96
C TRP A 73 1.51 -6.97 -6.53
N GLY A 74 1.36 -6.01 -7.44
CA GLY A 74 0.06 -5.53 -7.94
C GLY A 74 -0.64 -4.55 -7.01
N LEU A 75 0.07 -3.96 -6.03
CA LEU A 75 -0.49 -2.92 -5.16
C LEU A 75 -0.74 -1.63 -5.92
N ILE A 76 0.16 -1.32 -6.86
CA ILE A 76 0.06 -0.21 -7.80
C ILE A 76 0.12 -0.76 -9.22
N ASP A 77 -0.40 0.00 -10.17
CA ASP A 77 -0.54 -0.40 -11.57
C ASP A 77 0.56 0.18 -12.48
N ALA A 78 1.25 1.23 -12.04
CA ALA A 78 2.38 1.81 -12.76
C ALA A 78 3.27 2.68 -11.86
N ILE A 79 4.51 2.89 -12.30
CA ILE A 79 5.44 3.88 -11.75
C ILE A 79 5.62 5.00 -12.80
N ASP A 80 5.53 6.27 -12.39
CA ASP A 80 5.64 7.44 -13.26
C ASP A 80 6.39 8.60 -12.57
N ASN A 81 7.16 9.39 -13.33
CA ASN A 81 7.89 10.55 -12.84
C ASN A 81 7.05 11.85 -12.82
N PHE A 82 5.77 11.80 -13.24
CA PHE A 82 4.81 12.90 -13.20
C PHE A 82 5.37 14.25 -13.70
N ARG A 83 6.02 14.23 -14.88
CA ARG A 83 6.54 15.43 -15.55
C ARG A 83 5.45 16.26 -16.21
#